data_AF-A0A7N0V3W4-F1
#
_entry.id   AF-A0A7N0V3W4-F1
#
_cell.length_a   1.000
_cell.length_b   1.000
_cell.length_c   1.000
_cell.angle_alpha   90.00
_cell.angle_beta   90.00
_cell.angle_gamma   90.00
#
_symmetry.space_group_name_H-M   'P 1'
#
loop_
_entity.id
_entity.type
_entity.pdbx_description
1 polymer ?
#
loop_
_entity_poly.entity_id
_entity_poly.type
_entity_poly.pdbx_seq_one_letter_code
_entity_poly.pdbx_strand_id
1 'polypeptide(L)'
;MARATPPILSLVLPSETGRVLSIQSHTVQGYVGNKSAVFPLQLLGYDVDPINSVQFSNHTGYPSFKGQVLNGQQLWDLIEGLEANDLLCYTHLLTGYIGSVSFLDVVLEVVKKLRSVNPKLIYVCDPVMGDEGKLYVPPELVSVYREKVVPVASMLTPNQFEAEQLTGFRIVSEQDGLEACKVLHSRGPSKVVITSISINGNLFLIGSHKKNKGQSPQQFKIIIPKIPAYFTGTGDMMTALLLGWSNVRDSQY
;
A
#
# COMPACT_ATOMS: atom_id res chain seq x y z
N MET A 1 14.43 5.33 -36.82
CA MET A 1 15.37 5.98 -35.88
C MET A 1 15.75 4.96 -34.83
N ALA A 2 17.04 4.78 -34.54
CA ALA A 2 17.48 3.93 -33.44
C ALA A 2 16.96 4.55 -32.12
N ARG A 3 16.25 3.77 -31.30
CA ARG A 3 15.80 4.23 -29.98
C ARG A 3 17.05 4.50 -29.13
N ALA A 4 17.12 5.69 -28.54
CA ALA A 4 18.20 5.99 -27.59
C ALA A 4 18.06 5.05 -26.39
N THR A 5 19.15 4.36 -26.03
CA THR A 5 19.20 3.51 -24.83
C THR A 5 18.93 4.37 -23.59
N PRO A 6 18.16 3.88 -22.60
CA PRO A 6 17.94 4.61 -21.37
C PRO A 6 19.27 5.00 -20.70
N PRO A 7 19.36 6.17 -20.02
CA PRO A 7 20.55 6.52 -19.25
C PRO A 7 20.87 5.43 -18.23
N ILE A 8 22.15 5.08 -18.03
CA ILE A 8 22.59 4.01 -17.11
C ILE A 8 21.95 4.10 -15.71
N LEU A 9 21.72 5.33 -15.23
CA LEU A 9 21.08 5.60 -13.93
C LEU A 9 19.61 5.10 -13.82
N SER A 10 18.96 4.81 -14.94
CA SER A 10 17.57 4.32 -14.98
C SER A 10 17.44 2.80 -14.89
N LEU A 11 18.54 2.06 -15.14
CA LEU A 11 18.57 0.60 -15.15
C LEU A 11 19.41 0.01 -14.00
N VAL A 12 20.40 0.75 -13.52
CA VAL A 12 21.14 0.40 -12.30
C VAL A 12 20.29 0.83 -11.12
N LEU A 13 19.89 -0.11 -10.25
CA LEU A 13 19.31 0.23 -8.95
C LEU A 13 20.32 1.12 -8.21
N PRO A 14 20.03 2.42 -7.99
CA PRO A 14 20.99 3.36 -7.39
C PRO A 14 21.27 3.05 -5.92
N SER A 15 20.49 2.14 -5.33
CA SER A 15 20.64 1.69 -3.96
C SER A 15 20.54 0.17 -3.84
N GLU A 16 21.20 -0.35 -2.82
CA GLU A 16 21.07 -1.75 -2.39
C GLU A 16 19.67 -2.06 -1.82
N THR A 17 18.84 -1.05 -1.54
CA THR A 17 17.50 -1.23 -0.96
C THR A 17 16.41 -1.46 -2.01
N GLY A 18 16.62 -0.98 -3.24
CA GLY A 18 15.78 -1.26 -4.40
C GLY A 18 14.91 -0.08 -4.88
N ARG A 19 14.02 -0.38 -5.82
CA ARG A 19 13.11 0.58 -6.48
C ARG A 19 11.63 0.25 -6.24
N VAL A 20 10.85 1.27 -5.90
CA VAL A 20 9.41 1.20 -5.57
C VAL A 20 8.59 1.90 -6.65
N LEU A 21 7.63 1.19 -7.25
CA LEU A 21 6.53 1.83 -7.96
C LEU A 21 5.42 2.14 -6.94
N SER A 22 5.06 3.41 -6.76
CA SER A 22 4.07 3.83 -5.77
C SER A 22 2.81 4.37 -6.44
N ILE A 23 1.71 3.60 -6.41
CA ILE A 23 0.42 3.96 -7.01
C ILE A 23 -0.55 4.39 -5.90
N GLN A 24 -0.67 5.70 -5.68
CA GLN A 24 -1.46 6.28 -4.58
C GLN A 24 -2.06 7.63 -4.98
N SER A 25 -2.85 8.24 -4.10
CA SER A 25 -3.32 9.62 -4.28
C SER A 25 -2.18 10.64 -4.20
N HIS A 26 -2.41 11.87 -4.65
CA HIS A 26 -1.51 13.00 -4.44
C HIS A 26 -2.29 14.31 -4.25
N THR A 27 -1.77 15.19 -3.39
CA THR A 27 -2.27 16.55 -3.23
C THR A 27 -1.17 17.61 -3.33
N VAL A 28 -1.49 18.77 -3.91
CA VAL A 28 -0.57 19.91 -3.98
C VAL A 28 -0.31 20.49 -2.58
N GLN A 29 -1.36 20.78 -1.81
CA GLN A 29 -1.31 21.21 -0.41
C GLN A 29 -1.69 20.03 0.51
N GLY A 30 -1.03 19.95 1.68
CA GLY A 30 -1.20 18.84 2.62
C GLY A 30 -0.25 17.66 2.33
N TYR A 31 -0.35 16.62 3.16
CA TYR A 31 0.45 15.40 3.08
C TYR A 31 -0.48 14.19 3.10
N VAL A 32 -0.72 13.60 1.92
CA VAL A 32 -1.43 12.32 1.74
C VAL A 32 -0.84 11.56 0.54
N GLY A 33 -1.09 10.27 0.47
CA GLY A 33 -0.66 9.36 -0.59
C GLY A 33 0.82 9.48 -0.91
N ASN A 34 1.15 9.63 -2.19
CA ASN A 34 2.54 9.74 -2.67
C ASN A 34 3.31 10.91 -2.03
N LYS A 35 2.64 12.00 -1.66
CA LYS A 35 3.31 13.13 -0.99
C LYS A 35 3.76 12.79 0.44
N SER A 36 3.08 11.84 1.10
CA SER A 36 3.47 11.31 2.41
C SER A 36 4.41 10.10 2.30
N ALA A 37 4.32 9.32 1.23
CA ALA A 37 5.04 8.06 1.09
C ALA A 37 6.44 8.20 0.46
N VAL A 38 6.60 9.07 -0.54
CA VAL A 38 7.83 9.13 -1.37
C VAL A 38 9.04 9.58 -0.56
N PHE A 39 8.93 10.69 0.17
CA PHE A 39 10.09 11.25 0.89
C PHE A 39 10.63 10.32 1.99
N PRO A 40 9.81 9.69 2.85
CA PRO A 40 10.31 8.70 3.82
C PRO A 40 11.02 7.50 3.17
N LEU A 41 10.50 7.00 2.05
CA LEU A 41 11.14 5.89 1.32
C LEU A 41 12.49 6.30 0.73
N GLN A 42 12.59 7.50 0.15
CA GLN A 42 13.85 8.05 -0.35
C GLN A 42 14.89 8.26 0.76
N LEU A 43 14.47 8.70 1.96
CA LEU A 43 15.35 8.79 3.13
C LEU A 43 15.88 7.41 3.57
N LEU A 44 15.10 6.34 3.34
CA LEU A 44 15.52 4.95 3.56
C LEU A 44 16.30 4.36 2.36
N GLY A 45 16.71 5.21 1.41
CA GLY A 45 17.55 4.87 0.28
C GLY A 45 16.83 4.27 -0.92
N TYR A 46 15.50 4.15 -0.91
CA TYR A 46 14.77 3.63 -2.06
C TYR A 46 14.69 4.67 -3.18
N ASP A 47 14.82 4.21 -4.41
CA ASP A 47 14.27 4.94 -5.54
C ASP A 47 12.76 4.75 -5.59
N VAL A 48 12.03 5.84 -5.83
CA VAL A 48 10.57 5.80 -5.81
C VAL A 48 10.04 6.52 -7.04
N ASP A 49 9.29 5.78 -7.87
CA ASP A 49 8.56 6.32 -9.00
C ASP A 49 7.07 6.39 -8.63
N PRO A 50 6.51 7.59 -8.40
CA PRO A 50 5.11 7.75 -8.06
C PRO A 50 4.23 7.81 -9.32
N ILE A 51 3.15 7.02 -9.32
CA ILE A 51 1.98 7.22 -10.20
C ILE A 51 0.82 7.69 -9.33
N ASN A 52 0.26 8.85 -9.67
CA ASN A 52 -0.81 9.46 -8.89
C ASN A 52 -2.18 8.99 -9.39
N SER A 53 -2.90 8.20 -8.59
CA SER A 53 -4.28 7.78 -8.89
C SER A 53 -5.24 8.98 -8.94
N VAL A 54 -4.96 10.00 -8.15
CA VAL A 54 -5.59 11.32 -8.21
C VAL A 54 -4.54 12.41 -8.02
N GLN A 55 -4.73 13.54 -8.70
CA GLN A 55 -3.92 14.75 -8.56
C GLN A 55 -4.84 15.89 -8.14
N PHE A 56 -4.96 16.14 -6.83
CA PHE A 56 -5.86 17.17 -6.29
C PHE A 56 -5.12 18.36 -5.70
N SER A 57 -5.81 19.50 -5.55
CA SER A 57 -5.28 20.68 -4.87
C SER A 57 -4.99 20.43 -3.39
N ASN A 58 -5.86 19.68 -2.72
CA ASN A 58 -5.87 19.35 -1.29
C ASN A 58 -6.72 18.10 -1.07
N HIS A 59 -6.70 17.51 0.13
CA HIS A 59 -7.52 16.33 0.41
C HIS A 59 -9.02 16.67 0.48
N THR A 60 -9.87 15.64 0.33
CA THR A 60 -11.33 15.75 0.20
C THR A 60 -12.06 16.11 1.48
N GLY A 61 -11.34 16.26 2.60
CA GLY A 61 -11.90 16.72 3.88
C GLY A 61 -12.06 18.24 3.97
N TYR A 62 -11.52 18.99 3.00
CA TYR A 62 -11.73 20.42 2.86
C TYR A 62 -13.09 20.72 2.20
N PRO A 63 -13.66 21.94 2.38
CA PRO A 63 -14.93 22.33 1.76
C PRO A 63 -14.92 22.31 0.21
N SER A 64 -13.76 22.47 -0.40
CA SER A 64 -13.60 22.46 -1.86
C SER A 64 -12.24 21.87 -2.24
N PHE A 65 -12.20 21.20 -3.38
CA PHE A 65 -10.98 20.72 -4.03
C PHE A 65 -11.19 20.69 -5.54
N LYS A 66 -10.09 20.73 -6.29
CA LYS A 66 -10.08 20.57 -7.75
C LYS A 66 -8.94 19.65 -8.16
N GLY A 67 -9.08 19.03 -9.33
CA GLY A 67 -7.99 18.28 -9.94
C GLY A 67 -8.50 17.13 -10.80
N GLN A 68 -7.63 16.14 -10.98
CA GLN A 68 -7.80 15.07 -11.96
C GLN A 68 -7.82 13.70 -11.28
N VAL A 69 -8.57 12.77 -11.87
CA VAL A 69 -8.58 11.35 -11.52
C VAL A 69 -7.96 10.59 -12.68
N LEU A 70 -6.91 9.81 -12.41
CA LEU A 70 -6.29 8.95 -13.40
C LEU A 70 -7.18 7.72 -13.61
N ASN A 71 -7.56 7.43 -14.85
CA ASN A 71 -8.34 6.23 -15.15
C ASN A 71 -7.43 5.02 -15.45
N GLY A 72 -8.04 3.83 -15.53
CA GLY A 72 -7.29 2.58 -15.75
C GLY A 72 -6.50 2.55 -17.06
N GLN A 73 -7.05 3.07 -18.16
CA GLN A 73 -6.32 3.14 -19.43
C GLN A 73 -5.10 4.05 -19.31
N GLN A 74 -5.25 5.21 -18.69
CA GLN A 74 -4.14 6.15 -18.48
C GLN A 74 -3.06 5.56 -17.56
N LEU A 75 -3.44 4.76 -16.56
CA LEU A 75 -2.47 3.98 -15.78
C LEU A 75 -1.71 2.99 -16.68
N TRP A 76 -2.42 2.24 -17.51
CA TRP A 76 -1.80 1.26 -18.40
C TRP A 76 -0.86 1.91 -19.43
N ASP A 77 -1.24 3.06 -20.00
CA ASP A 77 -0.41 3.84 -20.93
C ASP A 77 0.96 4.22 -20.29
N LEU A 78 0.97 4.55 -18.99
CA LEU A 78 2.23 4.81 -18.26
C LEU A 78 3.08 3.54 -18.11
N ILE A 79 2.45 2.40 -17.82
CA ILE A 79 3.14 1.11 -17.70
C ILE A 79 3.72 0.66 -19.05
N GLU A 80 2.98 0.83 -20.15
CA GLU A 80 3.48 0.58 -21.50
C GLU A 80 4.62 1.53 -21.87
N GLY A 81 4.54 2.80 -21.47
CA GLY A 81 5.62 3.76 -21.63
C GLY A 81 6.90 3.34 -20.90
N LEU A 82 6.78 2.88 -19.65
CA LEU A 82 7.91 2.33 -18.90
C LEU A 82 8.46 1.06 -19.55
N GLU A 83 7.59 0.15 -19.98
CA GLU A 83 7.97 -1.09 -20.67
C GLU A 83 8.73 -0.82 -21.97
N ALA A 84 8.25 0.11 -22.80
CA ALA A 84 8.85 0.43 -24.09
C ALA A 84 10.30 0.97 -23.97
N ASN A 85 10.71 1.33 -22.75
CA ASN A 85 12.04 1.80 -22.38
C ASN A 85 12.77 0.84 -21.41
N ASP A 86 12.29 -0.39 -21.22
CA ASP A 86 12.88 -1.40 -20.34
C ASP A 86 12.98 -0.97 -18.86
N LEU A 87 12.06 -0.13 -18.38
CA LEU A 87 12.08 0.49 -17.04
C LEU A 87 11.22 -0.23 -15.99
N LEU A 88 10.74 -1.45 -16.27
CA LEU A 88 9.88 -2.21 -15.34
C LEU A 88 10.64 -2.95 -14.23
N CYS A 89 11.92 -2.62 -13.99
CA CYS A 89 12.80 -3.26 -13.00
C CYS A 89 12.48 -2.86 -11.55
N TYR A 90 11.22 -3.01 -11.13
CA TYR A 90 10.76 -2.72 -9.78
C TYR A 90 10.96 -3.90 -8.83
N THR A 91 11.44 -3.58 -7.63
CA THR A 91 11.55 -4.54 -6.51
C THR A 91 10.29 -4.55 -5.65
N HIS A 92 9.59 -3.41 -5.62
CA HIS A 92 8.41 -3.18 -4.79
C HIS A 92 7.30 -2.51 -5.58
N LEU A 93 6.07 -2.89 -5.27
CA LEU A 93 4.88 -2.14 -5.60
C LEU A 93 4.21 -1.71 -4.30
N LEU A 94 3.86 -0.44 -4.19
CA LEU A 94 3.10 0.11 -3.08
C LEU A 94 1.79 0.70 -3.62
N THR A 95 0.65 0.24 -3.10
CA THR A 95 -0.66 0.82 -3.44
C THR A 95 -1.35 1.39 -2.22
N GLY A 96 -2.02 2.53 -2.40
CA GLY A 96 -2.85 3.19 -1.39
C GLY A 96 -4.23 3.52 -1.94
N TYR A 97 -4.70 4.75 -1.76
CA TYR A 97 -6.02 5.18 -2.23
C TYR A 97 -6.27 4.92 -3.73
N ILE A 98 -7.29 4.11 -4.00
CA ILE A 98 -7.82 3.79 -5.33
C ILE A 98 -9.33 4.06 -5.33
N GLY A 99 -9.77 4.97 -6.21
CA GLY A 99 -11.14 5.47 -6.19
C GLY A 99 -12.17 4.68 -7.00
N SER A 100 -11.75 3.68 -7.80
CA SER A 100 -12.67 2.93 -8.67
C SER A 100 -12.26 1.47 -8.88
N VAL A 101 -13.27 0.62 -9.11
CA VAL A 101 -13.09 -0.80 -9.43
C VAL A 101 -12.26 -0.99 -10.70
N SER A 102 -12.57 -0.22 -11.76
CA SER A 102 -11.85 -0.33 -13.04
C SER A 102 -10.37 0.04 -12.92
N PHE A 103 -10.02 1.01 -12.08
CA PHE A 103 -8.63 1.33 -11.80
C PHE A 103 -7.94 0.20 -11.01
N LEU A 104 -8.64 -0.35 -10.01
CA LEU A 104 -8.13 -1.46 -9.21
C LEU A 104 -7.89 -2.74 -10.03
N ASP A 105 -8.77 -3.04 -10.98
CA ASP A 105 -8.58 -4.16 -11.91
C ASP A 105 -7.31 -3.96 -12.76
N VAL A 106 -7.04 -2.74 -13.25
CA VAL A 106 -5.78 -2.46 -13.96
C VAL A 106 -4.57 -2.58 -13.04
N VAL A 107 -4.65 -2.13 -11.78
CA VAL A 107 -3.58 -2.33 -10.80
C VAL A 107 -3.22 -3.82 -10.64
N LEU A 108 -4.21 -4.73 -10.68
CA LEU A 108 -3.95 -6.17 -10.66
C LEU A 108 -3.21 -6.65 -11.92
N GLU A 109 -3.49 -6.08 -13.09
CA GLU A 109 -2.72 -6.35 -14.31
C GLU A 109 -1.29 -5.80 -14.19
N VAL A 110 -1.10 -4.63 -13.58
CA VAL A 110 0.24 -4.09 -13.26
C VAL A 110 1.01 -5.05 -12.35
N VAL A 111 0.38 -5.60 -11.30
CA VAL A 111 1.00 -6.61 -10.42
C VAL A 111 1.49 -7.82 -11.22
N LYS A 112 0.64 -8.37 -12.10
CA LYS A 112 1.02 -9.51 -12.96
C LYS A 112 2.17 -9.15 -13.88
N LYS A 113 2.12 -7.96 -14.50
CA LYS A 113 3.15 -7.46 -15.41
C LYS A 113 4.49 -7.33 -14.71
N LEU A 114 4.53 -6.65 -13.56
CA LEU A 114 5.75 -6.47 -12.78
C LEU A 114 6.30 -7.81 -12.29
N ARG A 115 5.44 -8.77 -11.90
CA ARG A 115 5.87 -10.12 -11.52
C ARG A 115 6.42 -10.96 -12.67
N SER A 116 5.98 -10.70 -13.91
CA SER A 116 6.57 -11.36 -15.09
C SER A 116 8.03 -10.94 -15.32
N VAL A 117 8.38 -9.71 -14.90
CA VAL A 117 9.75 -9.17 -14.95
C VAL A 117 10.55 -9.56 -13.70
N ASN A 118 9.94 -9.43 -12.52
CA ASN A 118 10.53 -9.78 -11.23
C ASN A 118 9.59 -10.69 -10.42
N PRO A 119 9.75 -12.01 -10.48
CA PRO A 119 8.93 -12.96 -9.71
C PRO A 119 9.01 -12.79 -8.19
N LYS A 120 10.03 -12.08 -7.68
CA LYS A 120 10.23 -11.77 -6.25
C LYS A 120 9.61 -10.43 -5.84
N LEU A 121 8.88 -9.75 -6.71
CA LEU A 121 8.23 -8.46 -6.43
C LEU A 121 7.45 -8.51 -5.11
N ILE A 122 7.79 -7.59 -4.20
CA ILE A 122 7.06 -7.41 -2.95
C ILE A 122 5.94 -6.41 -3.19
N TYR A 123 4.69 -6.88 -3.06
CA TYR A 123 3.52 -6.02 -3.17
C TYR A 123 3.00 -5.64 -1.78
N VAL A 124 3.11 -4.36 -1.43
CA VAL A 124 2.54 -3.78 -0.22
C VAL A 124 1.24 -3.07 -0.57
N CYS A 125 0.15 -3.49 0.04
CA CYS A 125 -1.18 -2.92 -0.18
C CYS A 125 -1.69 -2.27 1.11
N ASP A 126 -1.92 -0.96 1.04
CA ASP A 126 -2.77 -0.22 1.97
C ASP A 126 -4.19 -0.15 1.36
N PRO A 127 -5.15 -0.95 1.86
CA PRO A 127 -6.48 -1.07 1.27
C PRO A 127 -7.37 0.10 1.72
N VAL A 128 -6.99 1.33 1.35
CA VAL A 128 -7.66 2.58 1.77
C VAL A 128 -9.09 2.61 1.25
N MET A 129 -10.03 2.18 2.09
CA MET A 129 -11.45 2.06 1.77
C MET A 129 -12.32 2.93 2.66
N GLY A 130 -11.89 3.21 3.89
CA GLY A 130 -12.70 3.93 4.85
C GLY A 130 -12.13 3.91 6.26
N ASP A 131 -12.75 4.69 7.14
CA ASP A 131 -12.41 4.76 8.55
C ASP A 131 -13.66 5.13 9.36
N GLU A 132 -13.61 4.95 10.68
CA GLU A 132 -14.67 5.29 11.63
C GLU A 132 -16.06 4.71 11.24
N GLY A 133 -16.08 3.51 10.67
CA GLY A 133 -17.32 2.82 10.30
C GLY A 133 -17.91 3.25 8.95
N LYS A 134 -17.22 4.08 8.16
CA LYS A 134 -17.73 4.62 6.90
C LYS A 134 -16.76 4.36 5.75
N LEU A 135 -17.30 3.85 4.64
CA LEU A 135 -16.57 3.75 3.37
C LEU A 135 -16.49 5.11 2.67
N TYR A 136 -15.33 5.41 2.10
CA TYR A 136 -15.10 6.56 1.21
C TYR A 136 -15.04 6.14 -0.26
N VAL A 137 -15.12 4.85 -0.52
CA VAL A 137 -15.08 4.23 -1.85
C VAL A 137 -16.39 3.45 -2.11
N PRO A 138 -16.72 3.18 -3.37
CA PRO A 138 -17.84 2.29 -3.71
C PRO A 138 -17.76 0.94 -2.97
N PRO A 139 -18.86 0.43 -2.39
CA PRO A 139 -18.87 -0.84 -1.65
C PRO A 139 -18.35 -2.05 -2.44
N GLU A 140 -18.47 -2.00 -3.77
CA GLU A 140 -17.98 -3.03 -4.69
C GLU A 140 -16.44 -3.17 -4.64
N LEU A 141 -15.69 -2.13 -4.23
CA LEU A 141 -14.25 -2.28 -4.03
C LEU A 141 -13.91 -3.25 -2.90
N VAL A 142 -14.76 -3.37 -1.88
CA VAL A 142 -14.50 -4.26 -0.73
C VAL A 142 -14.37 -5.71 -1.19
N SER A 143 -15.28 -6.18 -2.07
CA SER A 143 -15.19 -7.54 -2.61
C SER A 143 -13.96 -7.71 -3.50
N VAL A 144 -13.62 -6.73 -4.33
CA VAL A 144 -12.44 -6.77 -5.19
C VAL A 144 -11.15 -6.83 -4.35
N TYR A 145 -11.01 -6.00 -3.31
CA TYR A 145 -9.87 -6.09 -2.40
C TYR A 145 -9.80 -7.47 -1.75
N ARG A 146 -10.91 -7.93 -1.18
CA ARG A 146 -10.99 -9.19 -0.45
C ARG A 146 -10.65 -10.42 -1.32
N GLU A 147 -11.16 -10.46 -2.54
CA GLU A 147 -11.16 -11.65 -3.40
C GLU A 147 -10.03 -11.64 -4.43
N LYS A 148 -9.54 -10.45 -4.82
CA LYS A 148 -8.51 -10.33 -5.86
C LYS A 148 -7.21 -9.72 -5.37
N VAL A 149 -7.26 -8.68 -4.52
CA VAL A 149 -6.04 -7.95 -4.09
C VAL A 149 -5.33 -8.65 -2.94
N VAL A 150 -6.06 -8.99 -1.87
CA VAL A 150 -5.49 -9.68 -0.69
C VAL A 150 -4.74 -10.95 -1.10
N PRO A 151 -5.25 -11.82 -2.00
CA PRO A 151 -4.52 -13.02 -2.41
C PRO A 151 -3.18 -12.78 -3.10
N VAL A 152 -2.98 -11.62 -3.71
CA VAL A 152 -1.75 -11.29 -4.42
C VAL A 152 -0.83 -10.35 -3.64
N ALA A 153 -1.28 -9.76 -2.53
CA ALA A 153 -0.46 -8.90 -1.68
C ALA A 153 0.58 -9.70 -0.89
N SER A 154 1.80 -9.16 -0.77
CA SER A 154 2.86 -9.69 0.11
C SER A 154 2.70 -9.16 1.53
N MET A 155 2.33 -7.88 1.65
CA MET A 155 2.03 -7.20 2.92
C MET A 155 0.71 -6.43 2.81
N LEU A 156 -0.08 -6.45 3.88
CA LEU A 156 -1.31 -5.68 4.00
C LEU A 156 -1.27 -4.79 5.25
N THR A 157 -1.72 -3.54 5.12
CA THR A 157 -1.67 -2.53 6.21
C THR A 157 -3.03 -1.89 6.53
N PRO A 158 -4.12 -2.68 6.69
CA PRO A 158 -5.45 -2.09 6.90
C PRO A 158 -5.55 -1.38 8.25
N ASN A 159 -6.43 -0.40 8.38
CA ASN A 159 -6.90 0.04 9.70
C ASN A 159 -7.91 -0.97 10.30
N GLN A 160 -8.40 -0.72 11.52
CA GLN A 160 -9.39 -1.58 12.17
C GLN A 160 -10.64 -1.79 11.30
N PHE A 161 -11.24 -0.73 10.79
CA PHE A 161 -12.47 -0.82 10.00
C PHE A 161 -12.25 -1.60 8.70
N GLU A 162 -11.15 -1.34 8.00
CA GLU A 162 -10.79 -2.06 6.78
C GLU A 162 -10.53 -3.54 7.04
N ALA A 163 -9.87 -3.88 8.16
CA ALA A 163 -9.68 -5.26 8.56
C ALA A 163 -11.01 -5.97 8.82
N GLU A 164 -11.98 -5.30 9.47
CA GLU A 164 -13.33 -5.83 9.67
C GLU A 164 -14.05 -6.07 8.33
N GLN A 165 -13.96 -5.11 7.38
CA GLN A 165 -14.55 -5.23 6.05
C GLN A 165 -13.95 -6.41 5.26
N LEU A 166 -12.63 -6.58 5.34
CA LEU A 166 -11.94 -7.67 4.66
C LEU A 166 -12.25 -9.01 5.30
N THR A 167 -12.23 -9.11 6.63
CA THR A 167 -12.40 -10.39 7.34
C THR A 167 -13.87 -10.82 7.48
N GLY A 168 -14.79 -9.87 7.54
CA GLY A 168 -16.23 -10.10 7.70
C GLY A 168 -16.71 -10.17 9.16
N PHE A 169 -15.88 -9.82 10.13
CA PHE A 169 -16.26 -9.78 11.55
C PHE A 169 -15.71 -8.54 12.26
N ARG A 170 -16.32 -8.18 13.40
CA ARG A 170 -15.97 -7.00 14.20
C ARG A 170 -14.76 -7.28 15.10
N ILE A 171 -13.88 -6.30 15.22
CA ILE A 171 -12.71 -6.32 16.12
C ILE A 171 -13.07 -5.51 17.36
N VAL A 172 -13.43 -6.18 18.46
CA VAL A 172 -13.81 -5.54 19.73
C VAL A 172 -12.87 -5.90 20.88
N SER A 173 -11.92 -6.80 20.64
CA SER A 173 -10.86 -7.21 21.55
C SER A 173 -9.51 -7.35 20.81
N GLU A 174 -8.42 -7.37 21.57
CA GLU A 174 -7.09 -7.73 21.03
C GLU A 174 -7.10 -9.11 20.37
N GLN A 175 -7.84 -10.06 20.96
CA GLN A 175 -7.95 -11.42 20.44
C GLN A 175 -8.60 -11.44 19.05
N ASP A 176 -9.62 -10.61 18.82
CA ASP A 176 -10.25 -10.47 17.50
C ASP A 176 -9.27 -9.93 16.46
N GLY A 177 -8.44 -8.96 16.85
CA GLY A 177 -7.40 -8.40 15.97
C GLY A 177 -6.34 -9.45 15.62
N LEU A 178 -5.93 -10.28 16.58
CA LEU A 178 -5.01 -11.40 16.32
C LEU A 178 -5.64 -12.44 15.38
N GLU A 179 -6.93 -12.72 15.53
CA GLU A 179 -7.66 -13.63 14.65
C GLU A 179 -7.84 -13.05 13.24
N ALA A 180 -8.08 -11.74 13.15
CA ALA A 180 -8.20 -11.04 11.86
C ALA A 180 -6.92 -11.18 11.04
N CYS A 181 -5.74 -11.04 11.67
CA CYS A 181 -4.47 -11.32 11.01
C CYS A 181 -4.39 -12.77 10.48
N LYS A 182 -4.83 -13.78 11.24
CA LYS A 182 -4.80 -15.19 10.79
C LYS A 182 -5.72 -15.42 9.59
N VAL A 183 -6.91 -14.82 9.59
CA VAL A 183 -7.85 -14.87 8.46
C VAL A 183 -7.26 -14.18 7.22
N LEU A 184 -6.59 -13.06 7.38
CA LEU A 184 -5.91 -12.39 6.27
C LEU A 184 -4.73 -13.22 5.75
N HIS A 185 -3.92 -13.81 6.64
CA HIS A 185 -2.83 -14.72 6.25
C HIS A 185 -3.29 -15.97 5.51
N SER A 186 -4.49 -16.49 5.78
CA SER A 186 -5.01 -17.66 5.05
C SER A 186 -5.39 -17.33 3.61
N ARG A 187 -5.55 -16.03 3.29
CA ARG A 187 -5.96 -15.56 1.97
C ARG A 187 -4.79 -15.17 1.07
N GLY A 188 -3.63 -14.78 1.61
CA GLY A 188 -2.50 -14.37 0.76
C GLY A 188 -1.27 -13.84 1.50
N PRO A 189 -1.37 -12.66 2.15
CA PRO A 189 -0.20 -11.93 2.63
C PRO A 189 0.55 -12.70 3.72
N SER A 190 1.88 -12.68 3.66
CA SER A 190 2.73 -13.22 4.73
C SER A 190 2.88 -12.21 5.86
N LYS A 191 2.74 -10.92 5.59
CA LYS A 191 2.84 -9.82 6.57
C LYS A 191 1.51 -9.06 6.65
N VAL A 192 0.96 -8.88 7.84
CA VAL A 192 -0.25 -8.09 8.08
C VAL A 192 0.01 -7.16 9.24
N VAL A 193 -0.28 -5.87 9.07
CA VAL A 193 -0.22 -4.88 10.15
C VAL A 193 -1.56 -4.18 10.23
N ILE A 194 -2.37 -4.54 11.23
CA ILE A 194 -3.63 -3.85 11.49
C ILE A 194 -3.32 -2.59 12.29
N THR A 195 -3.54 -1.44 11.67
CA THR A 195 -3.27 -0.13 12.24
C THR A 195 -4.48 0.40 13.02
N SER A 196 -4.23 1.34 13.91
CA SER A 196 -5.26 2.16 14.56
C SER A 196 -6.42 1.38 15.23
N ILE A 197 -6.14 0.23 15.86
CA ILE A 197 -7.15 -0.48 16.64
C ILE A 197 -7.46 0.33 17.90
N SER A 198 -8.72 0.70 18.08
CA SER A 198 -9.18 1.48 19.24
C SER A 198 -10.17 0.68 20.08
N ILE A 199 -9.75 0.31 21.29
CA ILE A 199 -10.56 -0.48 22.23
C ILE A 199 -10.43 0.13 23.62
N ASN A 200 -11.56 0.46 24.24
CA ASN A 200 -11.64 1.03 25.60
C ASN A 200 -10.72 2.26 25.79
N GLY A 201 -10.59 3.11 24.76
CA GLY A 201 -9.74 4.31 24.80
C GLY A 201 -8.25 4.07 24.55
N ASN A 202 -7.81 2.80 24.45
CA ASN A 202 -6.44 2.47 24.08
C ASN A 202 -6.30 2.36 22.56
N LEU A 203 -5.30 3.04 22.01
CA LEU A 203 -4.91 2.93 20.60
C LEU A 203 -3.70 2.01 20.50
N PHE A 204 -3.77 1.02 19.61
CA PHE A 204 -2.65 0.12 19.35
C PHE A 204 -2.64 -0.37 17.90
N LEU A 205 -1.51 -0.91 17.47
CA LEU A 205 -1.39 -1.71 16.25
C LEU A 205 -1.12 -3.16 16.61
N ILE A 206 -1.49 -4.08 15.72
CA ILE A 206 -1.05 -5.48 15.74
C ILE A 206 -0.22 -5.73 14.49
N GLY A 207 1.02 -6.19 14.68
CA GLY A 207 1.86 -6.71 13.62
C GLY A 207 1.86 -8.23 13.61
N SER A 208 1.77 -8.83 12.43
CA SER A 208 1.72 -10.28 12.25
C SER A 208 2.55 -10.72 11.04
N HIS A 209 3.42 -11.72 11.25
CA HIS A 209 4.26 -12.28 10.20
C HIS A 209 4.18 -13.81 10.21
N LYS A 210 3.76 -14.37 9.07
CA LYS A 210 3.72 -15.80 8.78
C LYS A 210 4.84 -16.16 7.80
N LYS A 211 5.98 -16.62 8.32
CA LYS A 211 7.17 -16.95 7.52
C LYS A 211 6.92 -18.08 6.52
N ASN A 212 6.25 -19.15 6.95
CA ASN A 212 6.00 -20.33 6.12
C ASN A 212 4.52 -20.73 6.12
N LYS A 213 4.08 -21.35 5.01
CA LYS A 213 2.77 -22.01 4.96
C LYS A 213 2.72 -23.13 6.01
N GLY A 214 1.60 -23.21 6.74
CA GLY A 214 1.36 -24.21 7.78
C GLY A 214 1.88 -23.86 9.19
N GLN A 215 2.68 -22.80 9.35
CA GLN A 215 3.11 -22.33 10.67
C GLN A 215 2.14 -21.28 11.25
N SER A 216 2.03 -21.25 12.57
CA SER A 216 1.35 -20.15 13.28
C SER A 216 2.12 -18.83 13.05
N PRO A 217 1.43 -17.71 12.82
CA PRO A 217 2.09 -16.42 12.65
C PRO A 217 2.74 -15.97 13.97
N GLN A 218 3.86 -15.27 13.85
CA GLN A 218 4.42 -14.48 14.96
C GLN A 218 3.66 -13.16 15.04
N GLN A 219 3.16 -12.82 16.22
CA GLN A 219 2.29 -11.66 16.44
C GLN A 219 2.82 -10.80 17.57
N PHE A 220 2.72 -9.49 17.42
CA PHE A 220 3.05 -8.53 18.46
C PHE A 220 2.08 -7.35 18.43
N LYS A 221 1.99 -6.65 19.55
CA LYS A 221 1.19 -5.44 19.72
C LYS A 221 2.09 -4.28 20.11
N ILE A 222 1.80 -3.09 19.59
CA ILE A 222 2.42 -1.85 20.05
C ILE A 222 1.31 -0.90 20.48
N ILE A 223 1.34 -0.46 21.75
CA ILE A 223 0.44 0.57 22.26
C ILE A 223 0.98 1.93 21.81
N ILE A 224 0.11 2.76 21.25
CA ILE A 224 0.47 4.03 20.63
C ILE A 224 -0.17 5.17 21.43
N PRO A 225 0.62 6.12 21.94
CA PRO A 225 0.07 7.35 22.52
C PRO A 225 -0.73 8.12 21.45
N LYS A 226 -2.04 8.32 21.69
CA LYS A 226 -2.88 9.12 20.80
C LYS A 226 -2.59 10.59 21.03
N ILE A 227 -2.14 11.28 19.98
CA ILE A 227 -2.07 12.74 19.97
C ILE A 227 -3.48 13.27 19.71
N PRO A 228 -4.04 14.18 20.54
CA PRO A 228 -5.40 14.70 20.39
C PRO A 228 -5.48 15.76 19.28
N ALA A 229 -5.11 15.38 18.06
CA ALA A 229 -5.17 16.20 16.87
C ALA A 229 -5.51 15.33 15.66
N TYR A 230 -6.07 15.96 14.63
CA TYR A 230 -6.39 15.30 13.37
C TYR A 230 -5.25 15.50 12.37
N PHE A 231 -4.73 14.41 11.86
CA PHE A 231 -3.70 14.39 10.83
C PHE A 231 -4.17 13.50 9.68
N THR A 232 -3.99 13.97 8.45
CA THR A 232 -4.19 13.18 7.24
C THR A 232 -2.86 12.59 6.78
N GLY A 233 -2.91 11.45 6.09
CA GLY A 233 -1.75 10.80 5.48
C GLY A 233 -0.79 10.09 6.45
N THR A 234 -1.16 9.93 7.72
CA THR A 234 -0.39 9.14 8.69
C THR A 234 -0.36 7.65 8.34
N GLY A 235 -1.47 7.11 7.79
CA GLY A 235 -1.53 5.75 7.25
C GLY A 235 -0.56 5.56 6.08
N ASP A 236 -0.60 6.46 5.09
CA ASP A 236 0.29 6.44 3.92
C ASP A 236 1.77 6.45 4.35
N MET A 237 2.13 7.32 5.30
CA MET A 237 3.48 7.40 5.86
C MET A 237 3.86 6.13 6.62
N MET A 238 2.94 5.57 7.42
CA MET A 238 3.18 4.33 8.17
C MET A 238 3.41 3.15 7.21
N THR A 239 2.59 3.00 6.18
CA THR A 239 2.75 1.97 5.16
C THR A 239 4.10 2.10 4.43
N ALA A 240 4.50 3.31 4.03
CA ALA A 240 5.81 3.57 3.44
C ALA A 240 6.97 3.18 4.37
N LEU A 241 6.91 3.54 5.65
CA LEU A 241 7.93 3.18 6.64
C LEU A 241 7.98 1.68 6.89
N LEU A 242 6.82 1.01 6.96
CA LEU A 242 6.76 -0.45 7.10
C LEU A 242 7.38 -1.16 5.90
N LEU A 243 7.08 -0.72 4.67
CA LEU A 243 7.73 -1.21 3.46
C LEU A 243 9.25 -1.04 3.60
N GLY A 244 9.71 0.19 3.85
CA GLY A 244 11.12 0.52 3.89
C GLY A 244 11.90 -0.32 4.90
N TRP A 245 11.42 -0.41 6.14
CA TRP A 245 12.08 -1.14 7.23
C TRP A 245 11.95 -2.66 7.14
N SER A 246 10.91 -3.17 6.47
CA SER A 246 10.70 -4.62 6.36
C SER A 246 11.73 -5.33 5.49
N ASN A 247 12.53 -4.59 4.70
CA ASN A 247 13.58 -5.16 3.86
C ASN A 247 15.00 -4.83 4.34
N VAL A 248 15.21 -3.73 5.07
CA VAL A 248 16.54 -3.36 5.63
C VAL A 248 17.08 -4.44 6.58
N ARG A 249 16.22 -5.27 7.18
CA ARG A 249 16.63 -6.33 8.11
C ARG A 249 16.90 -7.68 7.45
N ASP A 250 16.43 -7.92 6.23
CA ASP A 250 16.70 -9.17 5.51
C ASP A 250 18.11 -9.17 4.86
N SER A 251 18.78 -8.03 4.81
CA SER A 251 20.14 -7.85 4.28
C SER A 251 21.25 -7.79 5.34
N GLN A 252 20.93 -7.95 6.64
CA GLN A 252 21.92 -7.91 7.74
C GLN A 252 21.96 -9.15 8.65
N TYR A 253 21.30 -10.26 8.27
CA TYR A 253 21.38 -11.53 9.01
C TYR A 253 21.45 -12.73 8.08
#